data_AF-A0A183DVN9-F1
#
_entry.id   AF-A0A183DVN9-F1
#
_cell.length_a   1.000
_cell.length_b   1.000
_cell.length_c   1.000
_cell.angle_alpha   90.00
_cell.angle_beta   90.00
_cell.angle_gamma   90.00
#
_symmetry.space_group_name_H-M   'P 1'
#
loop_
_entity.id
_entity.type
_entity.pdbx_description
1 polymer ?
#
loop_
_entity_poly.entity_id
_entity_poly.type
_entity_poly.pdbx_seq_one_letter_code
_entity_poly.pdbx_strand_id
1 'polypeptide(L)'
;LQIYPYWTYSYLITLIPIFLLTDLLLYKPVLILESIGYMVFRITLVFGWGVFSQQIGMVFYGIASAAEIAFYSYIYAKVEKHDYQRFDELFLVVEA
;
A
#
# COMPACT_ATOMS: atom_id res chain seq x y z
N LEU A 1 8.46 -25.37 20.90
CA LEU A 1 7.15 -25.75 20.32
C LEU A 1 6.10 -24.66 20.56
N GLN A 2 6.28 -23.41 20.07
CA GLN A 2 5.22 -22.40 20.20
C GLN A 2 5.40 -21.13 19.33
N ILE A 3 6.29 -21.15 18.34
CA ILE A 3 6.30 -20.12 17.29
C ILE A 3 5.51 -20.71 16.13
N TYR A 4 4.20 -20.84 16.31
CA TYR A 4 3.31 -20.95 15.15
C TYR A 4 3.44 -19.64 14.38
N PRO A 5 3.42 -19.65 13.03
CA PRO A 5 3.56 -18.45 12.23
C PRO A 5 2.24 -17.68 12.28
N TYR A 6 1.98 -17.04 13.43
CA TYR A 6 0.84 -16.16 13.67
C TYR A 6 0.79 -15.03 12.62
N TRP A 7 1.99 -14.67 12.12
CA TRP A 7 2.19 -13.73 11.04
C TRP A 7 1.49 -14.13 9.74
N THR A 8 1.54 -15.41 9.35
CA THR A 8 0.91 -15.88 8.09
C THR A 8 -0.61 -15.83 8.17
N TYR A 9 -1.18 -16.20 9.32
CA TYR A 9 -2.63 -16.16 9.52
C TYR A 9 -3.14 -14.72 9.63
N SER A 10 -2.42 -13.86 10.35
CA SER A 10 -2.81 -12.45 10.46
C SER A 10 -2.69 -11.74 9.11
N TYR A 11 -1.64 -12.00 8.33
CA TYR A 11 -1.46 -11.45 6.99
C TYR A 11 -2.62 -11.83 6.05
N LEU A 12 -3.02 -13.11 6.04
CA LEU A 12 -4.14 -13.60 5.23
C LEU A 12 -5.47 -12.91 5.57
N ILE A 13 -5.73 -12.68 6.86
CA ILE A 13 -6.98 -12.04 7.31
C ILE A 13 -6.98 -10.54 7.00
N THR A 14 -5.84 -9.86 7.12
CA THR A 14 -5.72 -8.41 6.85
C THR A 14 -5.68 -8.08 5.35
N LEU A 15 -5.36 -9.06 4.50
CA LEU A 15 -5.32 -8.88 3.04
C LEU A 15 -6.70 -8.52 2.47
N ILE A 16 -7.78 -9.14 3.00
CA ILE A 16 -9.16 -8.90 2.56
C ILE A 16 -9.64 -7.45 2.79
N PRO A 17 -9.54 -6.86 4.00
CA PRO A 17 -9.94 -5.47 4.23
C PRO A 17 -9.02 -4.47 3.53
N ILE A 18 -7.72 -4.75 3.37
CA ILE A 18 -6.81 -3.89 2.58
C ILE A 18 -7.23 -3.89 1.11
N PHE A 19 -7.52 -5.05 0.52
CA PHE A 19 -7.96 -5.15 -0.88
C PHE A 19 -9.27 -4.39 -1.09
N LEU A 20 -10.22 -4.52 -0.16
CA LEU A 20 -11.50 -3.81 -0.21
C LEU A 20 -11.35 -2.29 0.02
N LEU A 21 -10.43 -1.85 0.90
CA LEU A 21 -10.10 -0.43 1.05
C LEU A 21 -9.45 0.15 -0.21
N THR A 22 -8.63 -0.64 -0.91
CA THR A 22 -7.90 -0.22 -2.11
C THR A 22 -8.85 0.02 -3.28
N ASP A 23 -9.96 -0.74 -3.35
CA ASP A 23 -10.97 -0.59 -4.39
C ASP A 23 -11.92 0.60 -4.15
N LEU A 24 -12.02 1.11 -2.91
CA LEU A 24 -13.11 2.01 -2.50
C LEU A 24 -12.70 3.48 -2.29
N LEU A 25 -11.43 3.77 -1.98
CA LEU A 25 -11.07 5.08 -1.42
C LEU A 25 -9.88 5.71 -2.14
N LEU A 26 -10.22 6.60 -3.09
CA LEU A 26 -9.46 7.76 -3.57
C LEU A 26 -8.06 7.89 -2.92
N TYR A 27 -7.00 7.87 -3.71
CA TYR A 27 -5.58 8.22 -3.42
C TYR A 27 -5.21 9.04 -2.16
N LYS A 28 -6.07 9.93 -1.62
CA LYS A 28 -5.78 10.81 -0.47
C LYS A 28 -5.62 10.05 0.86
N PRO A 29 -6.60 9.26 1.34
CA PRO A 29 -6.46 8.45 2.55
C PRO A 29 -5.27 7.47 2.54
N VAL A 30 -4.95 6.86 1.40
CA VAL A 30 -3.84 5.88 1.30
C VAL A 30 -2.51 6.54 1.65
N LEU A 31 -2.26 7.73 1.11
CA LEU A 31 -1.03 8.49 1.33
C LEU A 31 -0.92 9.02 2.78
N ILE A 32 -2.06 9.39 3.39
CA ILE A 32 -2.12 9.78 4.80
C ILE A 32 -1.83 8.57 5.71
N LEU A 33 -2.42 7.40 5.41
CA LEU A 33 -2.22 6.18 6.17
C LEU A 33 -0.76 5.70 6.11
N GLU A 34 -0.15 5.75 4.92
CA GLU A 34 1.26 5.47 4.69
C GLU A 34 2.16 6.36 5.56
N SER A 35 1.94 7.69 5.49
CA SER A 35 2.72 8.68 6.23
C SER A 35 2.64 8.47 7.75
N ILE A 36 1.44 8.20 8.25
CA ILE A 36 1.21 7.91 9.69
C ILE A 36 1.91 6.60 10.07
N GLY A 37 1.81 5.55 9.25
CA GLY A 37 2.46 4.26 9.50
C GLY A 37 3.98 4.38 9.60
N TYR A 38 4.61 5.12 8.69
CA TYR A 38 6.05 5.40 8.75
C TYR A 38 6.44 6.23 9.96
N MET A 39 5.62 7.21 10.35
CA MET A 39 5.88 8.03 11.52
C MET A 39 5.84 7.20 12.81
N VAL A 40 4.84 6.34 12.96
CA VAL A 40 4.73 5.39 14.08
C VAL A 40 5.90 4.41 14.10
N PHE A 41 6.29 3.87 12.94
CA PHE A 41 7.46 2.99 12.84
C PHE A 41 8.75 3.68 13.29
N ARG A 42 9.01 4.90 12.83
CA ARG A 42 10.21 5.67 13.21
C ARG A 42 10.24 6.00 14.70
N ILE A 43 9.11 6.37 15.29
CA ILE A 43 8.99 6.61 16.74
C ILE A 43 9.25 5.31 17.50
N THR A 44 8.68 4.20 17.04
CA THR A 44 8.87 2.89 17.65
C THR A 44 10.32 2.41 17.55
N LEU A 45 11.05 2.73 16.48
CA LEU A 45 12.47 2.44 16.36
C LEU A 45 13.32 3.19 17.39
N VAL A 46 13.01 4.46 17.64
CA VAL A 46 13.79 5.31 18.56
C VAL A 46 13.50 4.98 20.03
N PHE A 47 12.23 4.73 20.37
CA PHE A 47 11.78 4.55 21.76
C PHE A 47 11.49 3.09 22.15
N GLY A 48 11.41 2.17 21.20
CA GLY A 48 11.04 0.77 21.43
C GLY A 48 12.22 -0.08 21.85
N TRP A 49 12.48 -0.18 23.15
CA TRP A 49 13.52 -1.04 23.73
C TRP A 49 13.11 -2.51 23.90
N GLY A 50 11.85 -2.86 23.59
CA GLY A 50 11.31 -4.22 23.73
C GLY A 50 11.06 -4.93 22.39
N VAL A 51 11.17 -6.26 22.39
CA VAL A 51 10.87 -7.11 21.22
C VAL A 51 9.41 -6.93 20.77
N PHE A 52 8.47 -6.81 21.71
CA PHE A 52 7.06 -6.58 21.41
C PHE A 52 6.79 -5.22 20.75
N SER A 53 7.47 -4.15 21.21
CA SER A 53 7.37 -2.85 20.55
C SER A 53 7.93 -2.89 19.12
N GLN A 54 9.05 -3.58 18.91
CA GLN A 54 9.63 -3.74 17.57
C GLN A 54 8.71 -4.53 16.63
N GLN A 55 8.03 -5.57 17.12
CA GLN A 55 7.03 -6.33 16.35
C GLN A 55 5.85 -5.45 15.92
N ILE A 56 5.32 -4.62 16.82
CA ILE A 56 4.27 -3.65 16.48
C ILE A 56 4.77 -2.66 15.42
N GLY A 57 5.97 -2.13 15.59
CA GLY A 57 6.60 -1.25 14.60
C GLY A 57 6.70 -1.90 13.21
N MET A 58 7.10 -3.17 13.14
CA MET A 58 7.18 -3.92 11.88
C MET A 58 5.82 -4.12 11.20
N VAL A 59 4.73 -4.30 11.97
CA VAL A 59 3.37 -4.38 11.42
C VAL A 59 2.98 -3.04 10.77
N PHE A 60 3.19 -1.92 11.46
CA PHE A 60 2.91 -0.59 10.90
C PHE A 60 3.77 -0.26 9.69
N TYR A 61 5.04 -0.70 9.69
CA TYR A 61 5.93 -0.55 8.55
C TYR A 61 5.42 -1.32 7.32
N GLY A 62 4.97 -2.57 7.50
CA GLY A 62 4.41 -3.38 6.42
C GLY A 62 3.10 -2.81 5.84
N ILE A 63 2.27 -2.19 6.69
CA ILE A 63 1.06 -1.49 6.24
C ILE A 63 1.44 -0.25 5.43
N ALA A 64 2.43 0.53 5.89
CA ALA A 64 2.89 1.72 5.19
C ALA A 64 3.49 1.38 3.81
N SER A 65 4.38 0.39 3.74
CA SER A 65 4.99 0.00 2.46
C SER A 65 3.98 -0.59 1.47
N ALA A 66 2.98 -1.34 1.94
CA ALA A 66 1.91 -1.83 1.09
C ALA A 66 1.06 -0.68 0.50
N ALA A 67 0.77 0.34 1.32
CA ALA A 67 0.07 1.54 0.86
C ALA A 67 0.87 2.33 -0.18
N GLU A 68 2.18 2.48 0.02
CA GLU A 68 3.10 3.13 -0.93
C GLU A 68 3.11 2.40 -2.30
N ILE A 69 3.26 1.08 -2.29
CA ILE A 69 3.27 0.27 -3.53
C ILE A 69 1.93 0.35 -4.25
N ALA A 70 0.81 0.29 -3.51
CA ALA A 70 -0.53 0.42 -4.09
C ALA A 70 -0.74 1.81 -4.73
N PHE A 71 -0.22 2.87 -4.09
CA PHE A 71 -0.26 4.22 -4.64
C PHE A 71 0.54 4.35 -5.94
N TYR A 72 1.78 3.85 -5.98
CA TYR A 72 2.58 3.86 -7.21
C TYR A 72 1.91 3.04 -8.32
N SER A 73 1.40 1.85 -8.00
CA SER A 73 0.67 1.00 -8.96
C SER A 73 -0.55 1.73 -9.56
N TYR A 74 -1.33 2.45 -8.72
CA TYR A 74 -2.45 3.25 -9.19
C TYR A 74 -2.03 4.38 -10.13
N ILE A 75 -0.95 5.11 -9.81
CA ILE A 75 -0.43 6.18 -10.68
C ILE A 75 0.03 5.60 -12.02
N TYR A 76 0.82 4.52 -12.01
CA TYR A 76 1.29 3.88 -13.24
C TYR A 76 0.12 3.39 -14.09
N ALA A 77 -0.84 2.67 -13.51
CA ALA A 77 -2.02 2.20 -14.24
C ALA A 77 -2.87 3.35 -14.81
N LYS A 78 -2.93 4.50 -14.13
CA LYS A 78 -3.67 5.67 -14.61
C LYS A 78 -2.93 6.41 -15.73
N VAL A 79 -1.61 6.58 -15.61
CA VAL A 79 -0.76 7.20 -16.64
C VAL A 79 -0.76 6.35 -17.91
N GLU A 80 -0.60 5.03 -17.78
CA GLU A 80 -0.56 4.11 -18.92
C GLU A 80 -1.89 4.07 -19.69
N LYS A 81 -3.04 4.16 -19.01
CA LYS A 81 -4.35 4.31 -19.65
C LYS A 81 -4.50 5.61 -20.44
N HIS A 82 -3.94 6.72 -19.93
CA HIS A 82 -4.03 8.02 -20.60
C HIS A 82 -3.19 8.05 -21.88
N ASP A 83 -2.01 7.43 -21.88
CA ASP A 83 -1.17 7.35 -23.08
C ASP A 83 -1.76 6.41 -24.13
N TYR A 84 -2.31 5.25 -23.75
CA TYR A 84 -3.00 4.36 -24.70
C TYR A 84 -4.23 5.02 -25.34
N GLN A 85 -5.07 5.73 -24.58
CA GLN A 85 -6.22 6.45 -25.15
C GLN A 85 -5.80 7.49 -26.19
N ARG A 86 -4.65 8.15 -25.97
CA ARG A 86 -4.15 9.17 -26.90
C ARG A 86 -3.59 8.57 -28.18
N PHE A 87 -2.96 7.39 -28.12
CA PHE A 87 -2.52 6.68 -29.33
C PHE A 87 -3.69 6.17 -30.15
N ASP A 88 -4.73 5.62 -29.52
CA ASP A 88 -5.92 5.09 -30.22
C ASP A 88 -6.71 6.23 -30.89
N GLU A 89 -6.88 7.36 -30.22
CA GLU A 89 -7.57 8.54 -30.76
C GLU A 89 -6.76 9.20 -31.90
N LEU A 90 -5.42 9.23 -31.80
CA LEU A 90 -4.56 9.75 -32.87
C LEU A 90 -4.55 8.83 -34.10
N PHE A 91 -4.63 7.50 -33.91
CA PHE A 91 -4.69 6.54 -35.01
C PHE A 91 -6.02 6.66 -35.76
N LEU A 92 -7.13 6.81 -35.03
CA LEU A 92 -8.46 7.03 -35.63
C LEU A 92 -8.57 8.36 -36.40
N VAL A 93 -7.88 9.42 -35.96
CA VAL A 93 -7.87 10.72 -36.66
C VAL A 93 -6.97 10.72 -37.90
N VAL A 94 -5.92 9.90 -37.94
CA VAL A 94 -5.02 9.79 -39.10
C VAL A 94 -5.60 8.91 -40.22
N GLU A 95 -6.46 7.93 -39.88
CA GLU A 95 -7.12 7.05 -40.86
C GLU A 95 -8.50 7.55 -41.35
N ALA A 96 -9.01 8.68 -40.84
CA ALA A 96 -10.28 9.32 -41.25
C ALA A 96 -10.08 10.49 -42.22
#